data_AF-A0A967JWK7-F1
#
_entry.id   AF-A0A967JWK7-F1
#
_cell.length_a   1.000
_cell.length_b   1.000
_cell.length_c   1.000
_cell.angle_alpha   90.00
_cell.angle_beta   90.00
_cell.angle_gamma   90.00
#
_symmetry.space_group_name_H-M   'P 1'
#
loop_
_entity.id
_entity.type
_entity.pdbx_description
1 polymer ?
#
loop_
_entity_poly.entity_id
_entity_poly.type
_entity_poly.pdbx_seq_one_letter_code
_entity_poly.pdbx_strand_id
1 'polypeptide(L)'
;ALMEDQVRGLRQSGVRASALNSALPPGEAGRIETALGAGALDLLYVAPERLLQPRTLELLDEPSIALFAIDEAHCVSQWGHDFRPEYLQLAELATRFPGVPRLALTATADARTRGEILQRLVLDD
;
A
#
# COMPACT_ATOMS: atom_id res chain seq x y z
N ALA A 1 -14.42 -8.47 1.11
CA ALA A 1 -14.09 -7.06 0.78
C ALA A 1 -13.24 -7.02 -0.50
N LEU A 2 -13.19 -5.91 -1.24
CA LEU A 2 -12.53 -5.80 -2.56
C LEU A 2 -11.10 -6.39 -2.58
N MET A 3 -10.28 -6.10 -1.56
CA MET A 3 -8.91 -6.64 -1.43
C MET A 3 -8.88 -8.17 -1.34
N GLU A 4 -9.86 -8.81 -0.68
CA GLU A 4 -9.93 -10.27 -0.56
C GLU A 4 -10.25 -10.93 -1.91
N ASP A 5 -11.09 -10.28 -2.72
CA ASP A 5 -11.44 -10.75 -4.06
C ASP A 5 -10.22 -10.61 -4.99
N GLN A 6 -9.46 -9.52 -4.89
CA GLN A 6 -8.19 -9.33 -5.61
C GLN A 6 -7.16 -10.41 -5.23
N VAL A 7 -6.94 -10.64 -3.93
CA VAL A 7 -6.03 -11.70 -3.44
C VAL A 7 -6.47 -13.07 -3.93
N ARG A 8 -7.78 -13.36 -3.92
CA ARG A 8 -8.31 -14.64 -4.41
C ARG A 8 -8.01 -14.85 -5.88
N GLY A 9 -8.23 -13.85 -6.73
CA GLY A 9 -7.94 -13.93 -8.17
C GLY A 9 -6.44 -14.12 -8.45
N LEU A 10 -5.58 -13.41 -7.72
CA LEU A 10 -4.12 -13.56 -7.81
C LEU A 10 -3.66 -14.97 -7.41
N ARG A 11 -4.17 -15.50 -6.29
CA ARG A 11 -3.85 -16.86 -5.84
C ARG A 11 -4.32 -17.94 -6.82
N GLN A 12 -5.48 -17.77 -7.44
CA GLN A 12 -5.96 -18.66 -8.52
C GLN A 12 -5.04 -18.65 -9.73
N SER A 13 -4.31 -17.56 -9.95
CA SER A 13 -3.32 -17.40 -11.02
C SER A 13 -1.91 -17.84 -10.60
N GLY A 14 -1.75 -18.40 -9.39
CA GLY A 14 -0.46 -18.88 -8.88
C GLY A 14 0.41 -17.84 -8.16
N VAL A 15 -0.09 -16.60 -7.98
CA VAL A 15 0.65 -15.52 -7.29
C VAL A 15 0.53 -15.70 -5.78
N ARG A 16 1.65 -15.60 -5.05
CA ARG A 16 1.69 -15.64 -3.58
C ARG A 16 1.24 -14.29 -3.00
N ALA A 17 -0.06 -14.04 -3.07
CA ALA A 17 -0.67 -12.78 -2.61
C ALA A 17 -1.30 -12.91 -1.22
N SER A 18 -1.27 -11.83 -0.43
CA SER A 18 -1.98 -11.71 0.86
C SER A 18 -2.52 -10.29 1.06
N ALA A 19 -3.41 -10.09 2.03
CA ALA A 19 -3.93 -8.77 2.41
C ALA A 19 -3.85 -8.55 3.93
N LEU A 20 -3.32 -7.41 4.36
CA LEU A 20 -3.21 -6.99 5.75
C LEU A 20 -4.13 -5.78 6.00
N ASN A 21 -5.20 -5.99 6.74
CA ASN A 21 -6.17 -4.95 7.13
C ASN A 21 -6.73 -5.23 8.52
N SER A 22 -7.49 -4.28 9.07
CA SER A 22 -8.02 -4.34 10.44
C SER A 22 -9.15 -5.37 10.64
N ALA A 23 -9.72 -5.92 9.55
CA ALA A 23 -10.82 -6.89 9.60
C ALA A 23 -10.34 -8.36 9.63
N LEU A 24 -9.02 -8.59 9.68
CA LEU A 24 -8.48 -9.94 9.70
C LEU A 24 -8.88 -10.73 10.95
N PRO A 25 -9.18 -12.04 10.81
CA PRO A 25 -9.39 -12.91 11.95
C PRO A 25 -8.17 -12.98 12.87
N PRO A 26 -8.37 -13.27 14.17
CA PRO A 26 -7.28 -13.50 15.11
C PRO A 26 -6.27 -14.52 14.58
N GLY A 27 -4.98 -14.19 14.66
CA GLY A 27 -3.88 -15.06 14.23
C GLY A 27 -3.50 -14.97 12.75
N GLU A 28 -4.39 -14.51 11.86
CA GLU A 28 -4.08 -14.44 10.43
C GLU A 28 -3.04 -13.35 10.12
N ALA A 29 -3.11 -12.20 10.80
CA ALA A 29 -2.11 -11.16 10.69
C ALA A 29 -0.70 -11.69 10.98
N GLY A 30 -0.51 -12.46 12.06
CA GLY A 30 0.80 -13.02 12.41
C GLY A 30 1.34 -14.00 11.36
N ARG A 31 0.47 -14.76 10.69
CA ARG A 31 0.87 -15.65 9.58
C ARG A 31 1.35 -14.87 8.37
N ILE A 32 0.65 -13.79 8.03
CA ILE A 32 1.03 -12.90 6.92
C ILE A 32 2.35 -12.19 7.22
N GLU A 33 2.52 -11.67 8.43
CA GLU A 33 3.76 -11.02 8.89
C GLU A 33 4.95 -12.01 8.84
N THR A 34 4.74 -13.26 9.26
CA THR A 34 5.76 -14.33 9.15
C THR A 34 6.10 -14.62 7.68
N ALA A 35 5.10 -14.74 6.81
CA ALA A 35 5.31 -14.99 5.38
C ALA A 35 6.03 -13.82 4.69
N LEU A 36 5.72 -12.58 5.06
CA LEU A 36 6.39 -11.37 4.60
C LEU A 36 7.87 -11.40 4.97
N GLY A 37 8.19 -11.62 6.25
CA GLY A 37 9.58 -11.68 6.72
C GLY A 37 10.39 -12.84 6.13
N ALA A 38 9.73 -13.93 5.74
CA ALA A 38 10.36 -15.06 5.06
C ALA A 38 10.54 -14.87 3.54
N GLY A 39 10.13 -13.73 2.95
CA GLY A 39 10.15 -13.53 1.50
C GLY A 39 9.20 -14.46 0.74
N ALA A 40 8.15 -14.95 1.41
CA ALA A 40 7.21 -15.93 0.87
C ALA A 40 6.02 -15.30 0.11
N LEU A 41 6.00 -13.98 -0.05
CA LEU A 41 4.95 -13.22 -0.73
C LEU A 41 5.50 -12.56 -1.99
N ASP A 42 4.71 -12.63 -3.07
CA ASP A 42 4.95 -11.84 -4.30
C ASP A 42 4.24 -10.48 -4.22
N LEU A 43 3.09 -10.42 -3.53
CA LEU A 43 2.27 -9.22 -3.42
C LEU A 43 1.57 -9.17 -2.06
N LEU A 44 1.65 -8.03 -1.38
CA LEU A 44 0.92 -7.77 -0.15
C LEU A 44 0.05 -6.52 -0.31
N TYR A 45 -1.27 -6.69 -0.29
CA TYR A 45 -2.21 -5.59 -0.13
C TYR A 45 -2.21 -5.13 1.32
N VAL A 46 -2.13 -3.82 1.57
CA VAL A 46 -2.20 -3.27 2.93
C VAL A 46 -3.13 -2.07 2.94
N ALA A 47 -4.06 -2.02 3.89
CA ALA A 47 -4.88 -0.83 4.09
C ALA A 47 -4.02 0.30 4.72
N PRO A 48 -4.16 1.58 4.32
CA PRO A 48 -3.31 2.67 4.82
C PRO A 48 -3.24 2.75 6.35
N GLU A 49 -4.39 2.61 7.03
CA GLU A 49 -4.47 2.65 8.50
C GLU A 49 -3.71 1.51 9.18
N ARG A 50 -3.47 0.40 8.48
CA ARG A 50 -2.68 -0.73 8.95
C ARG A 50 -1.20 -0.59 8.58
N LEU A 51 -0.91 -0.06 7.39
CA LEU A 51 0.45 0.20 6.92
C LEU A 51 1.19 1.18 7.83
N LEU A 52 0.52 2.25 8.24
CA LEU A 52 1.08 3.34 9.04
C LEU A 52 1.30 2.99 10.52
N GLN A 53 0.94 1.79 10.94
CA GLN A 53 1.25 1.33 12.29
C GLN A 53 2.76 1.09 12.40
N PRO A 54 3.44 1.58 13.47
CA PRO A 54 4.90 1.44 13.61
C PRO A 54 5.39 0.00 13.41
N ARG A 55 4.68 -0.96 14.00
CA ARG A 55 4.95 -2.40 13.84
C ARG A 55 4.95 -2.85 12.37
N THR A 56 4.00 -2.38 11.56
CA THR A 56 3.92 -2.78 10.15
C THR A 56 5.07 -2.16 9.35
N LEU A 57 5.41 -0.90 9.61
CA LEU A 57 6.56 -0.26 8.97
C LEU A 57 7.88 -0.93 9.35
N GLU A 58 8.06 -1.34 10.61
CA GLU A 58 9.23 -2.11 11.06
C GLU A 58 9.35 -3.46 10.34
N LEU A 59 8.24 -4.16 10.11
CA LEU A 59 8.23 -5.41 9.36
C LEU A 59 8.63 -5.25 7.89
N LEU A 60 8.55 -4.03 7.36
CA LEU A 60 8.92 -3.68 5.99
C LEU A 60 10.41 -3.30 5.85
N ASP A 61 11.14 -3.12 6.94
CA ASP A 61 12.58 -2.80 6.90
C ASP A 61 13.46 -4.01 6.52
N GLU A 62 13.01 -5.22 6.87
CA GLU A 62 13.74 -6.48 6.64
C GLU A 62 13.60 -7.04 5.20
N PRO A 63 12.40 -7.16 4.62
CA PRO A 63 12.25 -7.75 3.29
C PRO A 63 12.83 -6.85 2.20
N SER A 64 13.36 -7.46 1.14
CA SER A 64 13.73 -6.74 -0.08
C SER A 64 12.47 -6.32 -0.85
N ILE A 65 11.93 -5.14 -0.53
CA ILE A 65 10.75 -4.58 -1.20
C ILE A 65 11.10 -4.19 -2.63
N ALA A 66 10.37 -4.74 -3.61
CA ALA A 66 10.59 -4.44 -5.02
C ALA A 66 9.94 -3.10 -5.45
N LEU A 67 8.77 -2.77 -4.90
CA LEU A 67 7.93 -1.64 -5.32
C LEU A 67 6.86 -1.37 -4.26
N PHE A 68 6.52 -0.10 -4.07
CA PHE A 68 5.23 0.30 -3.49
C PHE A 68 4.28 0.77 -4.59
N ALA A 69 3.09 0.18 -4.65
CA ALA A 69 1.99 0.64 -5.50
C ALA A 69 0.90 1.26 -4.61
N ILE A 70 0.63 2.54 -4.83
CA ILE A 70 -0.40 3.31 -4.12
C ILE A 70 -1.59 3.43 -5.07
N ASP A 71 -2.56 2.52 -4.90
CA ASP A 71 -3.81 2.54 -5.64
C ASP A 71 -4.76 3.60 -5.08
N GLU A 72 -5.71 4.06 -5.89
CA GLU A 72 -6.61 5.18 -5.59
C GLU A 72 -5.90 6.43 -5.05
N ALA A 73 -4.76 6.77 -5.65
CA ALA A 73 -3.92 7.88 -5.23
C ALA A 73 -4.65 9.23 -5.16
N HIS A 74 -5.78 9.40 -5.87
CA HIS A 74 -6.63 10.58 -5.77
C HIS A 74 -7.13 10.85 -4.34
N CYS A 75 -7.16 9.85 -3.46
CA CYS A 75 -7.53 9.99 -2.05
C CYS A 75 -6.65 10.99 -1.28
N VAL A 76 -5.44 11.30 -1.78
CA VAL A 76 -4.61 12.36 -1.19
C VAL A 76 -5.16 13.75 -1.42
N SER A 77 -6.03 13.96 -2.41
CA SER A 77 -6.51 15.31 -2.77
C SER A 77 -7.74 15.68 -1.95
N GLN A 78 -7.65 16.77 -1.19
CA GLN A 78 -8.77 17.30 -0.38
C GLN A 78 -9.93 17.83 -1.24
N TRP A 79 -9.67 18.08 -2.52
CA TRP A 79 -10.66 18.51 -3.51
C TRP A 79 -11.21 17.33 -4.32
N GLY A 80 -10.65 16.13 -4.13
CA GLY A 80 -11.17 14.89 -4.65
C GLY A 80 -12.42 14.44 -3.87
N HIS A 81 -13.23 13.59 -4.49
CA HIS A 81 -14.50 13.15 -3.93
C HIS A 81 -14.38 12.08 -2.82
N ASP A 82 -13.18 11.50 -2.62
CA ASP A 82 -12.90 10.47 -1.59
C ASP A 82 -11.61 10.78 -0.82
N PHE A 83 -11.47 12.02 -0.33
CA PHE A 83 -10.31 12.42 0.46
C PHE A 83 -10.16 11.55 1.73
N ARG A 84 -8.97 10.99 1.94
CA ARG A 84 -8.63 10.20 3.13
C ARG A 84 -7.37 10.73 3.80
N PRO A 85 -7.44 11.26 5.03
CA PRO A 85 -6.29 11.80 5.74
C PRO A 85 -5.11 10.83 5.87
N GLU A 86 -5.39 9.53 5.97
CA GLU A 86 -4.37 8.46 6.07
C GLU A 86 -3.48 8.40 4.83
N TYR A 87 -4.01 8.73 3.64
CA TYR A 87 -3.23 8.73 2.40
C TYR A 87 -2.13 9.79 2.40
N LEU A 88 -2.29 10.89 3.15
CA LEU A 88 -1.25 11.91 3.27
C LEU A 88 -0.01 11.40 3.99
N GLN A 89 -0.20 10.45 4.91
CA GLN A 89 0.89 9.89 5.69
C GLN A 89 1.72 8.87 4.87
N LEU A 90 1.24 8.46 3.69
CA LEU A 90 2.00 7.59 2.79
C LEU A 90 3.26 8.27 2.21
N ALA A 91 3.40 9.59 2.38
CA ALA A 91 4.66 10.29 2.14
C ALA A 91 5.84 9.69 2.95
N GLU A 92 5.57 9.06 4.09
CA GLU A 92 6.57 8.36 4.91
C GLU A 92 7.28 7.22 4.15
N LEU A 93 6.64 6.65 3.12
CA LEU A 93 7.29 5.64 2.29
C LEU A 93 8.48 6.23 1.52
N ALA A 94 8.40 7.52 1.15
CA ALA A 94 9.48 8.23 0.46
C ALA A 94 10.70 8.45 1.37
N THR A 95 10.45 8.75 2.63
CA THR A 95 11.48 9.08 3.63
C THR A 95 12.12 7.82 4.20
N ARG A 96 11.32 6.80 4.54
CA ARG A 96 11.80 5.54 5.12
C ARG A 96 12.43 4.60 4.11
N PHE A 97 11.90 4.56 2.88
CA PHE A 97 12.34 3.64 1.82
C PHE A 97 12.76 4.39 0.53
N PRO A 98 13.75 5.30 0.61
CA PRO A 98 14.10 6.17 -0.53
C PRO A 98 14.63 5.40 -1.75
N GLY A 99 15.16 4.19 -1.56
CA GLY A 99 15.65 3.32 -2.65
C GLY A 99 14.59 2.43 -3.30
N VAL A 100 13.36 2.39 -2.77
CA VAL A 100 12.29 1.54 -3.29
C VAL A 100 11.43 2.34 -4.28
N PRO A 101 11.24 1.84 -5.52
CA PRO A 101 10.34 2.46 -6.48
C PRO A 101 8.93 2.66 -5.92
N ARG A 102 8.28 3.76 -6.30
CA ARG A 102 6.91 4.09 -5.90
C ARG A 102 6.08 4.43 -7.14
N LEU A 103 4.91 3.82 -7.25
CA LEU A 103 3.95 4.04 -8.32
C LEU A 103 2.61 4.47 -7.71
N ALA A 104 2.03 5.55 -8.20
CA ALA A 104 0.67 5.97 -7.84
C ALA A 104 -0.28 5.72 -9.02
N LEU A 105 -1.40 5.05 -8.74
CA LEU A 105 -2.43 4.73 -9.73
C LEU A 105 -3.76 5.32 -9.30
N THR A 106 -4.53 5.81 -10.26
CA THR A 106 -5.93 6.16 -10.05
C THR A 106 -6.69 6.19 -11.37
N ALA A 107 -7.99 5.91 -11.33
CA ALA A 107 -8.84 5.95 -12.52
C ALA A 107 -9.09 7.38 -13.04
N THR A 108 -9.21 8.35 -12.12
CA THR A 108 -9.56 9.74 -12.46
C THR A 108 -8.73 10.73 -11.65
N ALA A 109 -8.00 11.59 -12.35
CA ALA A 109 -7.32 12.75 -11.78
C ALA A 109 -7.27 13.88 -12.81
N ASP A 110 -7.81 15.04 -12.47
CA ASP A 110 -7.57 16.24 -13.27
C ASP A 110 -6.13 16.74 -13.08
N ALA A 111 -5.73 17.79 -13.81
CA ALA A 111 -4.37 18.33 -13.74
C ALA A 111 -3.99 18.79 -12.33
N ARG A 112 -4.96 19.28 -11.54
CA ARG A 112 -4.74 19.71 -10.16
C ARG A 112 -4.54 18.51 -9.24
N THR A 113 -5.43 17.52 -9.31
CA THR A 113 -5.32 16.28 -8.52
C THR A 113 -4.01 15.56 -8.83
N ARG A 114 -3.58 15.50 -10.10
CA ARG A 114 -2.27 14.93 -10.47
C ARG A 114 -1.12 15.68 -9.81
N GLY A 115 -1.13 17.01 -9.82
CA GLY A 115 -0.13 17.82 -9.13
C GLY A 115 -0.12 17.57 -7.61
N GLU A 116 -1.29 17.45 -7.00
CA GLU A 116 -1.41 17.11 -5.58
C GLU A 116 -0.92 15.68 -5.27
N ILE A 117 -1.14 14.71 -6.15
CA ILE A 117 -0.60 13.34 -6.03
C ILE A 117 0.92 13.36 -6.02
N LEU A 118 1.53 13.99 -7.03
CA LEU A 118 3.00 14.08 -7.14
C LEU A 118 3.60 14.76 -5.90
N GLN A 119 3.03 15.89 -5.47
CA GLN A 119 3.51 16.63 -4.32
C GLN A 119 3.34 15.86 -3.00
N ARG A 120 2.14 15.30 -2.74
CA ARG A 120 1.81 14.68 -1.45
C ARG A 120 2.44 13.30 -1.28
N LEU A 121 2.68 12.57 -2.36
CA LEU A 121 3.35 11.26 -2.33
C LEU A 121 4.85 11.34 -2.64
N VAL A 122 5.39 12.55 -2.84
CA VAL A 122 6.81 12.82 -3.09
C VAL A 122 7.31 12.00 -4.29
N LEU A 123 6.59 12.10 -5.40
CA LEU A 123 6.91 11.40 -6.65
C LEU A 123 7.57 12.37 -7.63
N ASP A 124 8.55 11.85 -8.37
CA ASP A 124 9.14 12.53 -9.51
C ASP A 124 8.24 12.33 -10.75
N ASP A 125 8.28 13.27 -11.70
CA ASP A 125 7.52 13.20 -12.97
C ASP A 125 8.34 12.55 -14.10
#